data_AF-A0A7Y5W990-F1
#
_entry.id   AF-A0A7Y5W990-F1
#
_cell.length_a   1.000
_cell.length_b   1.000
_cell.length_c   1.000
_cell.angle_alpha   90.00
_cell.angle_beta   90.00
_cell.angle_gamma   90.00
#
_symmetry.space_group_name_H-M   'P 1'
#
loop_
_entity.id
_entity.type
_entity.pdbx_description
1 polymer ?
#
loop_
_entity_poly.entity_id
_entity_poly.type
_entity_poly.pdbx_seq_one_letter_code
_entity_poly.pdbx_strand_id
1 'polypeptide(L)'
;MSHAIRIPVDVTNPGQFFACCGLLELAARLSAGTTAAFDPDGFIIKSSDASASLRTLLEKFRRCELLVGDEADAEAADEDDDGLASPMSLGTPFNLILDWWADKALKPWAGSMNVQLIFRAMRDAIDPGSVDPLNEIRVVHDPPDPSKPKQKAKKREPFYFDSRRGGNAKSLDVGFAPDAFGMTSAACSAVESLSVVGLQRFRPMPTERPRVFVYRAWTVPLPPSAAAAAACGLLPGVGGDLYRFENAFRTDQRKHKGFLPATRITQGVTP
;
A
#
# COMPACT_ATOMS: atom_id res chain seq x y z
N MET A 1 26.64 -15.22 -4.59
CA MET A 1 26.14 -15.09 -3.21
C MET A 1 24.78 -14.41 -3.28
N SER A 2 23.75 -14.91 -2.61
CA SER A 2 22.43 -14.27 -2.60
C SER A 2 22.41 -13.17 -1.53
N HIS A 3 21.91 -12.00 -1.90
CA HIS A 3 21.73 -10.88 -0.98
C HIS A 3 20.29 -10.86 -0.47
N ALA A 4 20.12 -10.57 0.83
CA ALA A 4 18.83 -10.59 1.48
C ALA A 4 18.52 -9.22 2.11
N ILE A 5 17.35 -8.69 1.80
CA ILE A 5 16.74 -7.55 2.50
C ILE A 5 15.77 -8.14 3.51
N ARG A 6 15.89 -7.76 4.78
CA ARG A 6 14.93 -8.10 5.84
C ARG A 6 14.19 -6.85 6.27
N ILE A 7 12.86 -6.94 6.34
CA ILE A 7 11.98 -5.85 6.76
C ILE A 7 11.10 -6.35 7.91
N PRO A 8 11.11 -5.71 9.09
CA PRO A 8 10.14 -6.00 10.15
C PRO A 8 8.72 -5.78 9.63
N VAL A 9 7.83 -6.74 9.87
CA VAL A 9 6.43 -6.64 9.45
C VAL A 9 5.49 -7.27 10.47
N ASP A 10 4.43 -6.55 10.78
CA ASP A 10 3.24 -7.09 11.41
C ASP A 10 2.28 -7.56 10.32
N VAL A 11 2.23 -8.89 10.12
CA VAL A 11 1.34 -9.51 9.14
C VAL A 11 -0.14 -9.46 9.55
N THR A 12 -0.49 -8.97 10.74
CA THR A 12 -1.88 -8.62 11.09
C THR A 12 -2.26 -7.24 10.58
N ASN A 13 -1.30 -6.42 10.16
CA ASN A 13 -1.57 -5.18 9.46
C ASN A 13 -1.62 -5.43 7.94
N PRO A 14 -2.81 -5.51 7.32
CA PRO A 14 -2.92 -5.79 5.87
C PRO A 14 -2.16 -4.76 5.03
N GLY A 15 -2.10 -3.49 5.44
CA GLY A 15 -1.29 -2.49 4.76
C GLY A 15 0.20 -2.84 4.73
N GLN A 16 0.77 -3.30 5.85
CA GLN A 16 2.18 -3.72 5.85
C GLN A 16 2.41 -4.98 5.00
N PHE A 17 1.48 -5.93 5.02
CA PHE A 17 1.53 -7.11 4.15
C PHE A 17 1.55 -6.70 2.66
N PHE A 18 0.63 -5.84 2.22
CA PHE A 18 0.60 -5.40 0.81
C PHE A 18 1.78 -4.48 0.46
N ALA A 19 2.30 -3.71 1.42
CA ALA A 19 3.55 -2.97 1.22
C ALA A 19 4.74 -3.90 0.96
N CYS A 20 4.84 -5.03 1.66
CA CYS A 20 5.85 -6.06 1.40
C CYS A 20 5.69 -6.65 -0.01
N CYS A 21 4.46 -6.93 -0.44
CA CYS A 21 4.15 -7.35 -1.80
C CYS A 21 4.59 -6.29 -2.84
N GLY A 22 4.40 -5.01 -2.54
CA GLY A 22 4.88 -3.89 -3.37
C GLY A 22 6.40 -3.86 -3.48
N LEU A 23 7.13 -4.07 -2.38
CA LEU A 23 8.59 -4.17 -2.39
C LEU A 23 9.07 -5.34 -3.23
N LEU A 24 8.41 -6.51 -3.17
CA LEU A 24 8.73 -7.65 -4.02
C LEU A 24 8.52 -7.34 -5.50
N GLU A 25 7.40 -6.73 -5.88
CA GLU A 25 7.12 -6.34 -7.28
C GLU A 25 8.19 -5.37 -7.81
N LEU A 26 8.54 -4.35 -7.03
CA LEU A 26 9.56 -3.37 -7.40
C LEU A 26 10.95 -4.01 -7.49
N ALA A 27 11.33 -4.83 -6.51
CA ALA A 27 12.65 -5.48 -6.49
C ALA A 27 12.83 -6.46 -7.66
N ALA A 28 11.81 -7.24 -7.99
CA ALA A 28 11.85 -8.17 -9.11
C ALA A 28 11.93 -7.50 -10.48
N ARG A 29 11.48 -6.23 -10.59
CA ARG A 29 11.65 -5.40 -11.79
C ARG A 29 13.05 -4.84 -11.93
N LEU A 30 13.81 -4.73 -10.84
CA LEU A 30 15.21 -4.31 -10.86
C LEU A 30 16.17 -5.47 -11.08
N SER A 31 15.84 -6.65 -10.56
CA SER A 31 16.72 -7.82 -10.61
C SER A 31 15.93 -9.11 -10.84
N ALA A 32 16.26 -9.79 -11.93
CA ALA A 32 15.66 -11.06 -12.29
C ALA A 32 15.99 -12.15 -11.26
N GLY A 33 15.03 -13.05 -11.03
CA GLY A 33 15.18 -14.12 -10.02
C GLY A 33 15.00 -13.65 -8.58
N THR A 34 14.56 -12.40 -8.36
CA THR A 34 14.16 -11.94 -7.03
C THR A 34 12.98 -12.76 -6.52
N THR A 35 13.10 -13.23 -5.27
CA THR A 35 12.06 -13.98 -4.57
C THR A 35 11.83 -13.38 -3.19
N ALA A 36 10.68 -13.62 -2.58
CA ALA A 36 10.48 -13.26 -1.18
C ALA A 36 9.58 -14.25 -0.43
N ALA A 37 9.63 -14.18 0.90
CA ALA A 37 8.83 -14.96 1.83
C ALA A 37 8.65 -14.21 3.15
N PHE A 38 7.62 -14.59 3.90
CA PHE A 38 7.44 -14.21 5.30
C PHE A 38 8.02 -15.27 6.23
N ASP A 39 8.56 -14.83 7.36
CA ASP A 39 9.00 -15.67 8.47
C ASP A 39 8.63 -15.00 9.81
N PRO A 40 8.90 -15.61 10.97
CA PRO A 40 8.61 -15.00 12.27
C PRO A 40 9.34 -13.68 12.54
N ASP A 41 10.46 -13.42 11.85
CA ASP A 41 11.27 -12.20 12.02
C ASP A 41 10.88 -11.08 11.02
N GLY A 42 10.03 -11.39 10.04
CA GLY A 42 9.43 -10.43 9.13
C GLY A 42 9.38 -10.90 7.68
N PHE A 43 9.70 -9.99 6.75
CA PHE A 43 9.67 -10.24 5.31
C PHE A 43 11.09 -10.25 4.75
N ILE A 44 11.43 -11.28 3.99
CA ILE A 44 12.74 -11.42 3.37
C ILE A 44 12.61 -11.37 1.85
N ILE A 45 13.33 -10.44 1.22
CA ILE A 45 13.54 -10.41 -0.24
C ILE A 45 14.94 -10.93 -0.53
N LYS A 46 15.06 -11.94 -1.39
CA LYS A 46 16.34 -12.50 -1.86
C LYS A 46 16.56 -12.11 -3.32
N SER A 47 17.74 -11.59 -3.62
CA SER A 47 18.17 -11.23 -4.97
C SER A 47 19.58 -11.76 -5.27
N SER A 48 19.86 -12.01 -6.55
CA SER A 48 21.20 -12.33 -7.05
C SER A 48 22.08 -11.09 -7.25
N ASP A 49 21.48 -9.90 -7.27
CA ASP A 49 22.16 -8.62 -7.44
C ASP A 49 22.75 -8.14 -6.11
N ALA A 50 24.08 -8.01 -6.05
CA ALA A 50 24.80 -7.55 -4.87
C ALA A 50 24.58 -6.07 -4.52
N SER A 51 24.11 -5.28 -5.47
CA SER A 51 23.75 -3.87 -5.26
C SER A 51 22.32 -3.68 -4.73
N ALA A 52 21.52 -4.76 -4.72
CA ALA A 52 20.15 -4.74 -4.22
C ALA A 52 20.14 -4.56 -2.70
N SER A 53 19.87 -3.33 -2.28
CA SER A 53 19.62 -2.97 -0.88
C SER A 53 18.25 -2.31 -0.74
N LEU A 54 17.70 -2.32 0.48
CA LEU A 54 16.45 -1.63 0.78
C LEU A 54 16.56 -0.14 0.42
N ARG A 55 17.68 0.50 0.78
CA ARG A 55 17.96 1.89 0.46
C ARG A 55 17.91 2.15 -1.04
N THR A 56 18.65 1.38 -1.84
CA THR A 56 18.69 1.55 -3.30
C THR A 56 17.29 1.39 -3.91
N LEU A 57 16.52 0.40 -3.43
CA LEU A 57 15.16 0.15 -3.88
C LEU A 57 14.23 1.33 -3.56
N LEU A 58 14.22 1.80 -2.32
CA LEU A 58 13.40 2.93 -1.88
C LEU A 58 13.83 4.24 -2.55
N GLU A 59 15.12 4.46 -2.80
CA GLU A 59 15.60 5.62 -3.55
C GLU A 59 15.10 5.61 -4.99
N LYS A 60 15.18 4.46 -5.67
CA LYS A 60 14.64 4.29 -7.03
C LYS A 60 13.12 4.46 -7.04
N PHE A 61 12.40 3.91 -6.07
CA PHE A 61 10.96 4.07 -5.95
C PHE A 61 10.56 5.53 -5.73
N ARG A 62 11.23 6.23 -4.81
CA ARG A 62 10.96 7.64 -4.52
C ARG A 62 11.22 8.54 -5.72
N ARG A 63 12.27 8.25 -6.49
CA ARG A 63 12.71 9.09 -7.62
C ARG A 63 12.15 8.68 -8.97
N CYS A 64 11.43 7.56 -9.08
CA CYS A 64 10.91 7.15 -10.38
C CYS A 64 9.89 8.17 -10.90
N GLU A 65 9.85 8.30 -12.21
CA GLU A 65 8.85 9.14 -12.86
C GLU A 65 7.46 8.59 -12.58
N LEU A 66 6.51 9.49 -12.27
CA LEU A 66 5.10 9.16 -12.16
C LEU A 66 4.43 9.74 -13.41
N LEU A 67 4.14 8.85 -14.36
CA LEU A 67 3.42 9.17 -15.57
C LEU A 67 1.93 8.98 -15.30
N VAL A 68 1.12 9.95 -15.70
CA VAL A 68 -0.33 9.94 -15.48
C VAL A 68 -1.00 10.08 -16.84
N GLY A 69 -2.12 9.40 -17.05
CA GLY A 69 -2.99 9.68 -18.21
C GLY A 69 -3.50 11.12 -18.20
N ASP A 70 -3.83 11.66 -19.38
CA ASP A 70 -4.26 13.05 -19.52
C ASP A 70 -5.39 13.43 -18.55
N GLU A 71 -5.21 14.53 -17.81
CA GLU A 71 -6.21 15.09 -16.88
C GLU A 71 -7.47 15.62 -17.60
N ALA A 72 -7.50 15.60 -18.93
CA ALA A 72 -8.56 16.17 -19.76
C ALA A 72 -9.93 15.50 -19.58
N ASP A 73 -9.99 14.27 -19.06
CA ASP A 73 -11.25 13.57 -18.76
C ASP A 73 -11.80 13.88 -17.34
N ALA A 74 -11.07 14.63 -16.51
CA ALA A 74 -11.48 14.93 -15.13
C ALA A 74 -12.51 16.07 -15.01
N GLU A 75 -12.62 16.95 -16.01
CA GLU A 75 -13.59 18.07 -15.99
C GLU A 75 -15.02 17.66 -16.39
N ALA A 76 -15.23 16.40 -16.82
CA ALA A 76 -16.53 15.86 -17.21
C ALA A 76 -17.11 14.83 -16.23
N ALA A 77 -16.41 14.55 -15.12
CA ALA A 77 -16.84 13.55 -14.14
C ALA A 77 -17.85 14.16 -13.16
N ASP A 78 -19.08 13.64 -13.16
CA ASP A 78 -20.09 13.93 -12.13
C ASP A 78 -19.53 13.67 -10.71
N GLU A 79 -20.12 14.26 -9.66
CA GLU A 79 -19.69 14.01 -8.26
C GLU A 79 -19.74 12.52 -7.84
N ASP A 80 -20.45 11.69 -8.62
CA ASP A 80 -20.56 10.23 -8.49
C ASP A 80 -19.68 9.44 -9.49
N ASP A 81 -18.96 10.13 -10.39
CA ASP A 81 -18.13 9.53 -11.42
C ASP A 81 -16.65 9.44 -11.00
N ASP A 82 -16.08 8.26 -11.23
CA ASP A 82 -14.74 7.88 -10.80
C ASP A 82 -13.63 8.47 -11.73
N GLY A 83 -13.92 9.54 -12.47
CA GLY A 83 -13.03 10.15 -13.47
C GLY A 83 -11.69 10.70 -12.95
N LEU A 84 -11.54 10.81 -11.62
CA LEU A 84 -10.27 11.19 -10.97
C LEU A 84 -9.32 10.02 -10.70
N ALA A 85 -9.69 8.81 -11.10
CA ALA A 85 -8.91 7.59 -10.89
C ALA A 85 -8.33 7.04 -12.20
N SER A 86 -7.79 7.92 -13.06
CA SER A 86 -7.03 7.50 -14.24
C SER A 86 -5.85 6.61 -13.85
N PRO A 87 -5.51 5.58 -14.66
CA PRO A 87 -4.33 4.76 -14.44
C PRO A 87 -3.07 5.60 -14.20
N MET A 88 -2.26 5.17 -13.24
CA MET A 88 -0.96 5.77 -12.95
C MET A 88 0.15 4.83 -13.40
N SER A 89 1.24 5.34 -13.93
CA SER A 89 2.37 4.53 -14.36
C SER A 89 3.65 4.94 -13.63
N LEU A 90 4.30 4.00 -12.97
CA LEU A 90 5.68 4.14 -12.52
C LEU A 90 6.58 3.95 -13.74
N GLY A 91 7.27 5.01 -14.14
CA GLY A 91 8.22 4.99 -15.26
C GLY A 91 9.50 4.20 -14.94
N THR A 92 10.57 4.51 -15.65
CA THR A 92 11.88 3.86 -15.42
C THR A 92 12.32 4.04 -13.96
N PRO A 93 12.85 3.00 -13.30
CA PRO A 93 13.20 1.67 -13.82
C PRO A 93 12.09 0.60 -13.74
N PHE A 94 10.91 0.92 -13.20
CA PHE A 94 9.91 -0.09 -12.88
C PHE A 94 8.99 -0.42 -14.06
N ASN A 95 8.57 0.58 -14.84
CA ASN A 95 7.67 0.40 -15.99
C ASN A 95 6.40 -0.39 -15.59
N LEU A 96 5.71 0.09 -14.56
CA LEU A 96 4.55 -0.57 -13.94
C LEU A 96 3.32 0.34 -14.00
N ILE A 97 2.24 -0.16 -14.60
CA ILE A 97 0.92 0.49 -14.59
C ILE A 97 0.18 0.07 -13.33
N LEU A 98 -0.42 1.03 -12.65
CA LEU A 98 -1.28 0.91 -11.48
C LEU A 98 -2.69 1.36 -11.91
N ASP A 99 -3.64 0.44 -11.87
CA ASP A 99 -5.03 0.65 -12.30
C ASP A 99 -6.03 -0.24 -11.54
N TRP A 100 -5.55 -0.92 -10.50
CA TRP A 100 -6.31 -1.96 -9.81
C TRP A 100 -7.61 -1.51 -9.17
N TRP A 101 -7.73 -0.22 -8.87
CA TRP A 101 -8.91 0.39 -8.27
C TRP A 101 -10.11 0.48 -9.23
N ALA A 102 -9.95 0.04 -10.50
CA ALA A 102 -11.09 -0.38 -11.31
C ALA A 102 -11.96 -1.41 -10.58
N ASP A 103 -11.37 -2.22 -9.69
CA ASP A 103 -12.09 -2.97 -8.66
C ASP A 103 -12.47 -2.07 -7.47
N LYS A 104 -13.75 -1.70 -7.40
CA LYS A 104 -14.32 -0.83 -6.36
C LYS A 104 -14.40 -1.48 -4.98
N ALA A 105 -14.27 -2.80 -4.85
CA ALA A 105 -14.41 -3.50 -3.56
C ALA A 105 -13.20 -3.25 -2.65
N LEU A 106 -11.99 -3.29 -3.23
CA LEU A 106 -10.72 -3.08 -2.52
C LEU A 106 -10.36 -1.60 -2.35
N LYS A 107 -10.88 -0.72 -3.21
CA LYS A 107 -10.63 0.73 -3.20
C LYS A 107 -11.07 1.37 -1.86
N PRO A 108 -10.16 1.99 -1.08
CA PRO A 108 -10.53 2.65 0.18
C PRO A 108 -10.96 4.12 0.02
N TRP A 109 -10.58 4.79 -1.06
CA TRP A 109 -10.96 6.19 -1.35
C TRP A 109 -12.27 6.28 -2.16
N ALA A 110 -12.88 7.46 -2.16
CA ALA A 110 -14.01 7.83 -3.01
C ALA A 110 -14.08 9.36 -3.19
N GLY A 111 -14.97 9.82 -4.08
CA GLY A 111 -15.25 11.24 -4.32
C GLY A 111 -14.02 12.01 -4.82
N SER A 112 -13.86 13.25 -4.36
CA SER A 112 -12.84 14.21 -4.82
C SER A 112 -11.40 13.95 -4.34
N MET A 113 -11.09 12.74 -3.87
CA MET A 113 -9.72 12.38 -3.46
C MET A 113 -8.80 12.27 -4.68
N ASN A 114 -7.86 13.22 -4.80
CA ASN A 114 -6.82 13.16 -5.84
C ASN A 114 -5.81 12.04 -5.51
N VAL A 115 -6.01 10.87 -6.10
CA VAL A 115 -5.22 9.64 -5.88
C VAL A 115 -3.75 9.88 -6.20
N GLN A 116 -3.47 10.56 -7.31
CA GLN A 116 -2.11 10.80 -7.77
C GLN A 116 -1.32 11.68 -6.81
N LEU A 117 -1.94 12.76 -6.33
CA LEU A 117 -1.34 13.66 -5.36
C LEU A 117 -1.11 12.96 -4.01
N ILE A 118 -2.05 12.13 -3.54
CA ILE A 118 -1.88 11.33 -2.33
C ILE A 118 -0.71 10.35 -2.51
N PHE A 119 -0.69 9.59 -3.61
CA PHE A 119 0.37 8.62 -3.91
C PHE A 119 1.73 9.30 -3.97
N ARG A 120 1.84 10.43 -4.69
CA ARG A 120 3.09 11.20 -4.82
C ARG A 120 3.57 11.72 -3.47
N ALA A 121 2.69 12.33 -2.68
CA ALA A 121 3.03 12.82 -1.34
C ALA A 121 3.53 11.70 -0.40
N MET A 122 2.84 10.55 -0.39
CA MET A 122 3.24 9.41 0.44
C MET A 122 4.57 8.81 -0.05
N ARG A 123 4.73 8.62 -1.36
CA ARG A 123 5.97 8.11 -1.95
C ARG A 123 7.16 9.03 -1.67
N ASP A 124 6.99 10.34 -1.86
CA ASP A 124 8.06 11.34 -1.71
C ASP A 124 8.47 11.50 -0.22
N ALA A 125 7.55 11.25 0.70
CA ALA A 125 7.80 11.29 2.14
C ALA A 125 8.55 10.06 2.69
N ILE A 126 8.82 9.03 1.90
CA ILE A 126 9.65 7.88 2.32
C ILE A 126 11.09 8.35 2.57
N ASP A 127 11.67 7.93 3.71
CA ASP A 127 13.10 8.01 3.95
C ASP A 127 13.80 6.72 3.46
N PRO A 128 14.59 6.77 2.36
CA PRO A 128 15.32 5.60 1.88
C PRO A 128 16.42 5.14 2.84
N GLY A 129 16.83 5.97 3.79
CA GLY A 129 17.78 5.60 4.84
C GLY A 129 17.19 4.74 5.94
N SER A 130 15.85 4.65 6.02
CA SER A 130 15.14 3.92 7.07
C SER A 130 15.39 2.42 6.98
N VAL A 131 15.73 1.81 8.12
CA VAL A 131 15.86 0.36 8.27
C VAL A 131 14.53 -0.33 8.56
N ASP A 132 13.52 0.44 8.97
CA ASP A 132 12.17 -0.03 9.27
C ASP A 132 11.11 0.93 8.70
N PRO A 133 11.03 1.04 7.36
CA PRO A 133 10.16 2.00 6.71
C PRO A 133 8.67 1.74 6.97
N LEU A 134 8.28 0.50 7.32
CA LEU A 134 6.88 0.11 7.54
C LEU A 134 6.35 0.53 8.93
N ASN A 135 7.22 0.96 9.83
CA ASN A 135 6.85 1.48 11.15
C ASN A 135 7.17 2.96 11.33
N GLU A 136 7.75 3.59 10.30
CA GLU A 136 8.06 5.01 10.33
C GLU A 136 6.81 5.86 10.09
N ILE A 137 6.45 6.66 11.08
CA ILE A 137 5.24 7.50 11.09
C ILE A 137 5.65 8.97 11.11
N ARG A 138 5.11 9.77 10.18
CA ARG A 138 5.38 11.20 10.08
C ARG A 138 4.18 11.97 9.54
N VAL A 139 4.14 13.27 9.80
CA VAL A 139 3.17 14.15 9.13
C VAL A 139 3.60 14.31 7.68
N VAL A 140 2.69 14.03 6.74
CA VAL A 140 2.95 14.12 5.31
C VAL A 140 2.30 15.40 4.77
N HIS A 141 3.01 16.08 3.88
CA HIS A 141 2.56 17.28 3.21
C HIS A 141 2.55 17.06 1.70
N ASP A 142 1.81 17.90 0.99
CA ASP A 142 1.85 17.96 -0.45
C ASP A 142 3.28 18.20 -0.95
N PRO A 143 3.66 17.55 -2.07
CA PRO A 143 4.92 17.87 -2.72
C PRO A 143 4.95 19.36 -3.09
N PRO A 144 6.12 20.01 -3.00
CA PRO A 144 6.23 21.42 -3.35
C PRO A 144 5.85 21.64 -4.82
N ASP A 145 5.00 22.64 -5.07
CA ASP A 145 4.63 23.08 -6.41
C ASP A 145 5.66 24.12 -6.89
N PRO A 146 6.50 23.81 -7.90
CA PRO A 146 7.51 24.75 -8.41
C PRO A 146 6.90 26.04 -8.95
N SER A 147 5.64 26.01 -9.39
CA SER A 147 4.92 27.20 -9.88
C SER A 147 4.45 28.12 -8.75
N LYS A 148 4.38 27.62 -7.51
CA LYS A 148 3.91 28.34 -6.32
C LYS A 148 4.90 28.21 -5.15
N PRO A 149 6.14 28.69 -5.28
CA PRO A 149 7.22 28.47 -4.30
C PRO A 149 6.97 29.11 -2.91
N LYS A 150 6.05 30.08 -2.83
CA LYS A 150 5.67 30.75 -1.57
C LYS A 150 4.48 30.07 -0.85
N GLN A 151 3.86 29.07 -1.46
CA GLN A 151 2.70 28.40 -0.86
C GLN A 151 3.15 27.50 0.29
N LYS A 152 2.52 27.68 1.46
CA LYS A 152 2.76 26.81 2.61
C LYS A 152 2.34 25.38 2.29
N ALA A 153 3.21 24.41 2.56
CA ALA A 153 2.95 22.99 2.31
C ALA A 153 1.70 22.51 3.06
N LYS A 154 0.66 22.17 2.30
CA LYS A 154 -0.62 21.69 2.85
C LYS A 154 -0.44 20.26 3.35
N LYS A 155 -0.96 19.95 4.54
CA LYS A 155 -1.00 18.59 5.07
C LYS A 155 -1.78 17.67 4.12
N ARG A 156 -1.31 16.44 3.95
CA ARG A 156 -1.94 15.41 3.11
C ARG A 156 -2.38 14.20 3.95
N GLU A 157 -3.65 13.83 3.82
CA GLU A 157 -4.16 12.56 4.36
C GLU A 157 -3.80 11.38 3.43
N PRO A 158 -3.59 10.17 4.00
CA PRO A 158 -3.25 8.97 3.23
C PRO A 158 -4.48 8.25 2.67
N PHE A 159 -4.25 7.07 2.10
CA PHE A 159 -5.31 6.20 1.57
C PHE A 159 -6.01 5.35 2.62
N TYR A 160 -5.43 5.20 3.81
CA TYR A 160 -5.93 4.37 4.93
C TYR A 160 -5.73 2.87 4.71
N PHE A 161 -4.62 2.48 4.08
CA PHE A 161 -4.18 1.09 4.04
C PHE A 161 -3.57 0.63 5.38
N ASP A 162 -2.95 1.54 6.13
CA ASP A 162 -2.37 1.22 7.42
C ASP A 162 -3.47 1.01 8.47
N SER A 163 -3.66 -0.24 8.89
CA SER A 163 -4.73 -0.60 9.83
C SER A 163 -4.57 -0.04 11.25
N ARG A 164 -3.37 0.47 11.60
CA ARG A 164 -3.15 1.25 12.84
C ARG A 164 -3.99 2.52 12.84
N ARG A 165 -4.26 3.09 11.65
CA ARG A 165 -5.18 4.20 11.44
C ARG A 165 -6.62 3.72 11.27
N GLY A 166 -6.82 2.49 10.81
CA GLY A 166 -8.11 1.83 10.71
C GLY A 166 -8.92 1.83 12.01
N GLY A 167 -8.31 2.00 13.19
CA GLY A 167 -9.03 2.15 14.46
C GLY A 167 -9.03 3.56 15.08
N ASN A 168 -8.22 4.51 14.56
CA ASN A 168 -7.90 5.79 15.21
C ASN A 168 -7.93 7.00 14.26
N ALA A 169 -8.46 6.83 13.04
CA ALA A 169 -8.36 7.84 11.99
C ALA A 169 -9.32 9.02 12.16
N LYS A 170 -10.34 8.91 13.02
CA LYS A 170 -11.42 9.91 13.09
C LYS A 170 -11.69 10.41 14.48
N SER A 171 -12.30 11.59 14.52
CA SER A 171 -12.75 12.24 15.74
C SER A 171 -13.64 11.35 16.62
N LEU A 172 -14.47 10.52 15.99
CA LEU A 172 -15.32 9.55 16.68
C LEU A 172 -14.51 8.43 17.34
N ASP A 173 -13.41 8.01 16.71
CA ASP A 173 -12.53 6.96 17.23
C ASP A 173 -11.72 7.45 18.44
N VAL A 174 -11.29 8.73 18.42
CA VAL A 174 -10.44 9.33 19.47
C VAL A 174 -11.23 10.13 20.51
N GLY A 175 -12.56 10.27 20.34
CA GLY A 175 -13.47 10.95 21.26
C GLY A 175 -13.49 12.48 21.17
N PHE A 176 -12.72 13.09 20.26
CA PHE A 176 -12.69 14.54 20.02
C PHE A 176 -12.19 14.84 18.60
N ALA A 177 -12.42 16.04 18.08
CA ALA A 177 -11.96 16.45 16.75
C ALA A 177 -10.52 16.99 16.79
N PRO A 178 -9.49 16.26 16.29
CA PRO A 178 -8.09 16.68 16.43
C PRO A 178 -7.78 17.97 15.67
N ASP A 179 -8.45 18.17 14.54
CA ASP A 179 -8.37 19.38 13.72
C ASP A 179 -8.90 20.62 14.46
N ALA A 180 -9.93 20.48 15.30
CA ALA A 180 -10.43 21.55 16.15
C ALA A 180 -9.38 22.06 17.16
N PHE A 181 -8.34 21.27 17.43
CA PHE A 181 -7.21 21.62 18.30
C PHE A 181 -5.89 21.83 17.53
N GLY A 182 -5.93 21.91 16.20
CA GLY A 182 -4.73 22.10 15.37
C GLY A 182 -3.76 20.90 15.37
N MET A 183 -4.21 19.72 15.79
CA MET A 183 -3.39 18.51 15.81
C MET A 183 -3.25 17.92 14.40
N THR A 184 -2.04 17.52 14.05
CA THR A 184 -1.74 16.90 12.76
C THR A 184 -1.65 15.38 12.91
N SER A 185 -2.50 14.66 12.17
CA SER A 185 -2.36 13.20 12.04
C SER A 185 -1.12 12.85 11.22
N ALA A 186 -0.40 11.83 11.67
CA ALA A 186 0.74 11.27 10.98
C ALA A 186 0.33 10.01 10.18
N ALA A 187 1.12 9.65 9.18
CA ALA A 187 0.91 8.48 8.34
C ALA A 187 2.21 7.69 8.18
N CYS A 188 2.08 6.38 7.98
CA CYS A 188 3.19 5.55 7.55
C CYS A 188 3.28 5.58 6.01
N SER A 189 4.10 6.50 5.50
CA SER A 189 4.18 6.83 4.08
C SER A 189 4.57 5.64 3.20
N ALA A 190 5.46 4.79 3.69
CA ALA A 190 5.86 3.56 3.02
C ALA A 190 4.70 2.56 2.93
N VAL A 191 3.96 2.33 4.02
CA VAL A 191 2.79 1.44 4.00
C VAL A 191 1.75 1.92 2.99
N GLU A 192 1.44 3.21 3.02
CA GLU A 192 0.36 3.77 2.19
C GLU A 192 0.69 3.74 0.69
N SER A 193 1.92 4.09 0.30
CA SER A 193 2.33 4.10 -1.12
C SER A 193 2.69 2.71 -1.66
N LEU A 194 3.44 1.89 -0.89
CA LEU A 194 3.83 0.55 -1.34
C LEU A 194 2.63 -0.40 -1.36
N SER A 195 1.61 -0.20 -0.53
CA SER A 195 0.35 -0.97 -0.61
C SER A 195 -0.34 -0.78 -1.96
N VAL A 196 -0.36 0.44 -2.51
CA VAL A 196 -0.93 0.70 -3.85
C VAL A 196 -0.19 -0.13 -4.90
N VAL A 197 1.14 -0.20 -4.80
CA VAL A 197 1.98 -0.99 -5.72
C VAL A 197 1.74 -2.48 -5.55
N GLY A 198 1.75 -2.98 -4.32
CA GLY A 198 1.54 -4.40 -4.02
C GLY A 198 0.16 -4.87 -4.47
N LEU A 199 -0.87 -4.06 -4.20
CA LEU A 199 -2.22 -4.34 -4.64
C LEU A 199 -2.40 -4.31 -6.16
N GLN A 200 -1.41 -3.90 -6.98
CA GLN A 200 -1.50 -4.06 -8.45
C GLN A 200 -1.35 -5.50 -8.92
N ARG A 201 -0.59 -6.36 -8.19
CA ARG A 201 -0.46 -7.79 -8.51
C ARG A 201 -1.11 -8.69 -7.47
N PHE A 202 -0.99 -8.34 -6.20
CA PHE A 202 -1.36 -9.19 -5.07
C PHE A 202 -2.76 -8.78 -4.58
N ARG A 203 -3.81 -9.13 -5.33
CA ARG A 203 -5.19 -8.98 -4.80
C ARG A 203 -5.43 -10.04 -3.74
N PRO A 204 -5.99 -9.69 -2.57
CA PRO A 204 -6.45 -10.71 -1.64
C PRO A 204 -7.69 -11.41 -2.18
N MET A 205 -7.94 -12.62 -1.70
CA MET A 205 -9.11 -13.42 -2.07
C MET A 205 -10.37 -12.79 -1.44
N PRO A 206 -11.41 -12.43 -2.21
CA PRO A 206 -12.69 -12.02 -1.64
C PRO A 206 -13.36 -13.20 -0.92
N THR A 207 -14.16 -12.89 0.10
CA THR A 207 -15.05 -13.87 0.75
C THR A 207 -16.51 -13.65 0.33
N GLU A 208 -17.41 -14.51 0.78
CA GLU A 208 -18.86 -14.29 0.61
C GLU A 208 -19.35 -12.98 1.24
N ARG A 209 -18.63 -12.44 2.23
CA ARG A 209 -18.97 -11.18 2.88
C ARG A 209 -18.37 -10.01 2.08
N PRO A 210 -19.18 -9.02 1.68
CA PRO A 210 -18.67 -7.85 0.95
C PRO A 210 -17.57 -7.14 1.71
N ARG A 211 -16.49 -6.77 0.99
CA ARG A 211 -15.31 -6.05 1.52
C ARG A 211 -14.51 -6.80 2.58
N VAL A 212 -14.80 -8.08 2.80
CA VAL A 212 -14.00 -8.96 3.64
C VAL A 212 -13.14 -9.81 2.74
N PHE A 213 -11.84 -9.80 3.00
CA PHE A 213 -10.84 -10.44 2.16
C PHE A 213 -9.90 -11.31 2.99
N VAL A 214 -9.26 -12.27 2.32
CA VAL A 214 -8.30 -13.19 2.89
C VAL A 214 -6.97 -13.09 2.15
N TYR A 215 -5.87 -13.12 2.90
CA TYR A 215 -4.53 -13.24 2.35
C TYR A 215 -3.70 -14.23 3.16
N ARG A 216 -2.65 -14.77 2.55
CA ARG A 216 -1.70 -15.69 3.17
C ARG A 216 -0.32 -15.06 3.27
N ALA A 217 0.27 -15.12 4.47
CA ALA A 217 1.68 -14.80 4.68
C ALA A 217 2.53 -16.04 4.39
N TRP A 218 2.81 -16.31 3.11
CA TRP A 218 3.51 -17.51 2.66
C TRP A 218 4.97 -17.58 3.16
N THR A 219 5.50 -18.78 3.40
CA THR A 219 6.82 -18.96 4.04
C THR A 219 7.90 -19.53 3.12
N VAL A 220 7.56 -19.85 1.88
CA VAL A 220 8.51 -20.34 0.85
C VAL A 220 8.95 -19.17 -0.04
N PRO A 221 10.25 -18.98 -0.34
CA PRO A 221 10.68 -17.92 -1.26
C PRO A 221 10.09 -18.09 -2.66
N LEU A 222 9.29 -17.11 -3.09
CA LEU A 222 8.58 -17.15 -4.38
C LEU A 222 8.83 -15.88 -5.20
N PRO A 223 8.92 -15.98 -6.54
CA PRO A 223 8.91 -14.81 -7.42
C PRO A 223 7.51 -14.16 -7.43
N PRO A 224 7.36 -12.89 -7.88
CA PRO A 224 6.09 -12.17 -7.80
C PRO A 224 4.88 -12.91 -8.40
N SER A 225 5.06 -13.61 -9.53
CA SER A 225 3.99 -14.35 -10.20
C SER A 225 3.42 -15.49 -9.35
N ALA A 226 4.28 -16.30 -8.72
CA ALA A 226 3.86 -17.40 -7.84
C ALA A 226 3.42 -16.88 -6.46
N ALA A 227 4.09 -15.85 -5.95
CA ALA A 227 3.75 -15.21 -4.69
C ALA A 227 2.35 -14.58 -4.71
N ALA A 228 1.88 -14.08 -5.86
CA ALA A 228 0.51 -13.60 -6.01
C ALA A 228 -0.53 -14.69 -5.77
N ALA A 229 -0.35 -15.88 -6.35
CA ALA A 229 -1.21 -17.03 -6.10
C ALA A 229 -1.09 -17.54 -4.65
N ALA A 230 0.11 -17.49 -4.08
CA ALA A 230 0.34 -17.82 -2.68
C ALA A 230 -0.41 -16.86 -1.75
N ALA A 231 -0.35 -15.55 -2.00
CA ALA A 231 -1.05 -14.52 -1.24
C ALA A 231 -2.58 -14.73 -1.25
N CYS A 232 -3.15 -15.19 -2.37
CA CYS A 232 -4.56 -15.58 -2.46
C CYS A 232 -4.90 -16.89 -1.70
N GLY A 233 -3.90 -17.59 -1.18
CA GLY A 233 -4.07 -18.90 -0.56
C GLY A 233 -4.30 -20.05 -1.55
N LEU A 234 -4.09 -19.82 -2.85
CA LEU A 234 -4.36 -20.78 -3.93
C LEU A 234 -3.19 -21.72 -4.23
N LEU A 235 -1.98 -21.38 -3.77
CA LEU A 235 -0.79 -22.20 -4.01
C LEU A 235 -0.57 -23.17 -2.84
N PRO A 236 -0.77 -24.49 -3.01
CA PRO A 236 -0.53 -25.47 -1.95
C PRO A 236 0.97 -25.59 -1.61
N GLY A 237 1.29 -26.03 -0.40
CA GLY A 237 2.66 -26.36 0.01
C GLY A 237 3.59 -25.17 0.31
N VAL A 238 3.09 -23.93 0.25
CA VAL A 238 3.89 -22.71 0.52
C VAL A 238 3.96 -22.31 1.99
N GLY A 239 3.30 -23.08 2.88
CA GLY A 239 3.21 -22.81 4.30
C GLY A 239 2.51 -21.50 4.64
N GLY A 240 2.71 -21.03 5.88
CA GLY A 240 2.21 -19.74 6.33
C GLY A 240 0.74 -19.69 6.72
N ASP A 241 0.40 -18.65 7.47
CA ASP A 241 -0.93 -18.44 8.02
C ASP A 241 -1.85 -17.66 7.07
N LEU A 242 -3.15 -17.96 7.17
CA LEU A 242 -4.20 -17.17 6.53
C LEU A 242 -4.70 -16.09 7.48
N TYR A 243 -4.92 -14.90 6.94
CA TYR A 243 -5.40 -13.74 7.65
C TYR A 243 -6.64 -13.20 6.94
N ARG A 244 -7.61 -12.72 7.71
CA ARG A 244 -8.84 -12.10 7.21
C ARG A 244 -8.90 -10.66 7.67
N PHE A 245 -9.23 -9.74 6.78
CA PHE A 245 -9.44 -8.34 7.12
C PHE A 245 -10.66 -7.78 6.40
N GLU A 246 -11.17 -6.64 6.90
CA GLU A 246 -12.25 -5.90 6.27
C GLU A 246 -11.73 -4.54 5.76
N ASN A 247 -12.15 -4.16 4.56
CA ASN A 247 -12.09 -2.79 4.06
C ASN A 247 -13.37 -2.05 4.48
N ALA A 248 -13.40 -1.61 5.74
CA ALA A 248 -14.62 -1.16 6.41
C ALA A 248 -14.93 0.32 6.12
N PHE A 249 -16.22 0.66 5.99
CA PHE A 249 -16.64 2.05 5.94
C PHE A 249 -16.32 2.76 7.26
N ARG A 250 -15.84 3.99 7.15
CA ARG A 250 -15.41 4.84 8.27
C ARG A 250 -16.36 6.00 8.53
N THR A 251 -17.47 6.12 7.82
CA THR A 251 -18.48 7.16 8.00
C THR A 251 -19.86 6.55 7.90
N ASP A 252 -20.83 7.12 8.61
CA ASP A 252 -22.25 6.80 8.44
C ASP A 252 -22.72 7.07 7.00
N GLN A 253 -22.15 8.08 6.35
CA GLN A 253 -22.37 8.37 4.92
C GLN A 253 -21.74 7.36 3.96
N ARG A 254 -21.04 6.33 4.46
CA ARG A 254 -20.35 5.28 3.68
C ARG A 254 -19.50 5.79 2.50
N LYS A 255 -18.83 6.93 2.67
CA LYS A 255 -17.99 7.53 1.62
C LYS A 255 -16.53 7.08 1.66
N HIS A 256 -15.97 6.87 2.85
CA HIS A 256 -14.55 6.54 3.00
C HIS A 256 -14.40 5.19 3.67
N LYS A 257 -13.46 4.36 3.20
CA LYS A 257 -13.12 3.09 3.84
C LYS A 257 -11.68 3.11 4.36
N GLY A 258 -11.32 2.10 5.13
CA GLY A 258 -9.95 1.87 5.56
C GLY A 258 -9.79 0.41 5.95
N PHE A 259 -8.55 -0.08 5.87
CA PHE A 259 -8.27 -1.46 6.25
C PHE A 259 -8.31 -1.60 7.77
N LEU A 260 -9.06 -2.59 8.26
CA LEU A 260 -9.03 -2.98 9.67
C LEU A 260 -7.90 -4.00 9.92
N PRO A 261 -7.42 -4.14 11.18
CA PRO A 261 -6.48 -5.19 11.53
C PRO A 261 -7.02 -6.57 11.15
N ALA A 262 -6.14 -7.42 10.64
CA ALA A 262 -6.47 -8.74 10.19
C ALA A 262 -6.44 -9.74 11.34
N THR A 263 -7.38 -10.67 11.34
CA THR A 263 -7.42 -11.80 12.28
C THR A 263 -6.90 -13.06 11.60
N ARG A 264 -6.02 -13.80 12.27
CA ARG A 264 -5.58 -15.12 11.81
C ARG A 264 -6.76 -16.07 11.74
N ILE A 265 -6.89 -16.80 10.64
CA ILE A 265 -7.90 -17.84 10.45
C ILE A 265 -7.32 -19.15 10.98
N THR A 266 -7.79 -19.58 12.15
CA THR A 266 -7.52 -20.93 12.65
C THR A 266 -8.32 -21.94 11.82
N GLN A 267 -7.68 -23.05 11.41
CA GLN A 267 -8.31 -24.09 10.57
C GLN A 267 -9.70 -24.48 11.09
N GLY A 268 -10.70 -24.44 10.20
CA GLY A 268 -12.12 -24.72 10.52
C GLY A 268 -13.13 -23.87 9.75
N VAL A 269 -12.69 -22.79 9.08
CA VAL A 269 -13.55 -21.97 8.23
C VAL A 269 -13.04 -22.04 6.80
N THR A 270 -13.68 -22.88 5.99
CA THR A 270 -13.56 -22.87 4.53
C THR A 270 -13.96 -21.47 4.02
N PRO A 271 -13.33 -20.93 2.97
CA PRO A 271 -13.75 -19.69 2.33
C PRO A 271 -15.23 -19.67 1.97
#